data_AF-S3AM63-F1
#
_entry.id   AF-S3AM63-F1
#
_cell.length_a   1.000
_cell.length_b   1.000
_cell.length_c   1.000
_cell.angle_alpha   90.00
_cell.angle_beta   90.00
_cell.angle_gamma   90.00
#
_symmetry.space_group_name_H-M   'P 1'
#
loop_
_entity.id
_entity.type
_entity.pdbx_description
1 polymer ?
#
loop_
_entity_poly.entity_id
_entity_poly.type
_entity_poly.pdbx_seq_one_letter_code
_entity_poly.pdbx_strand_id
1 'polypeptide(L)'
;MTLFGKSVSKKLADKGFSVTKAIFEAPKFSAVPSIYQDETHQQWAVSLPGMEPAIHEYADILDCKVIENESIDVNKDMSRKDLFESVLMNPAAVSRANAGKDGKYCTSMNVMLTVKGIDGKGFVLGIPLVRREILRASRMYKLLREGADNVCKDILAMRDQADKGRSGGR
;
A
#
# COMPACT_ATOMS: atom_id res chain seq x y z
N MET A 1 24.31 -19.71 14.78
CA MET A 1 23.67 -18.49 15.34
C MET A 1 22.51 -18.11 14.45
N THR A 2 21.27 -18.29 14.92
CA THR A 2 20.04 -18.02 14.13
C THR A 2 19.51 -16.66 14.53
N LEU A 3 20.00 -15.61 13.89
CA LEU A 3 19.78 -14.22 14.32
C LEU A 3 18.45 -13.58 13.86
N PHE A 4 17.57 -14.32 13.17
CA PHE A 4 16.28 -13.79 12.73
C PHE A 4 15.19 -14.86 12.85
N GLY A 5 14.02 -14.43 13.34
CA GLY A 5 12.89 -15.29 13.72
C GLY A 5 12.36 -16.19 12.60
N LYS A 6 11.42 -17.08 12.96
CA LYS A 6 10.72 -17.98 12.03
C LYS A 6 10.37 -17.25 10.72
N SER A 7 10.66 -17.87 9.57
CA SER A 7 10.23 -17.38 8.25
C SER A 7 8.75 -16.99 8.29
N VAL A 8 8.37 -15.88 7.66
CA VAL A 8 6.98 -15.38 7.64
C VAL A 8 6.01 -16.47 7.21
N SER A 9 6.37 -17.28 6.21
CA SER A 9 5.58 -18.44 5.77
C SER A 9 5.33 -19.45 6.89
N LYS A 10 6.33 -19.69 7.76
CA LYS A 10 6.16 -20.57 8.93
C LYS A 10 5.23 -19.96 9.97
N LYS A 11 5.34 -18.64 10.24
CA LYS A 11 4.42 -17.95 11.16
C LYS A 11 2.98 -17.98 10.67
N LEU A 12 2.78 -17.82 9.36
CA LEU A 12 1.46 -17.91 8.72
C LEU A 12 0.91 -19.34 8.79
N ALA A 13 1.73 -20.34 8.45
CA ALA A 13 1.35 -21.75 8.55
C ALA A 13 1.00 -22.17 9.98
N ASP A 14 1.74 -21.70 10.99
CA ASP A 14 1.44 -21.94 12.41
C ASP A 14 0.05 -21.38 12.82
N LYS A 15 -0.52 -20.44 12.05
CA LYS A 15 -1.85 -19.87 12.23
C LYS A 15 -2.92 -20.47 11.29
N GLY A 16 -2.59 -21.54 10.58
CA GLY A 16 -3.50 -22.19 9.63
C GLY A 16 -3.63 -21.47 8.27
N PHE A 17 -2.78 -20.48 7.99
CA PHE A 17 -2.76 -19.78 6.71
C PHE A 17 -1.80 -20.44 5.73
N SER A 18 -2.28 -20.77 4.53
CA SER A 18 -1.49 -21.35 3.45
C SER A 18 -1.17 -20.28 2.40
N VAL A 19 0.11 -19.93 2.24
CA VAL A 19 0.52 -18.95 1.21
C VAL A 19 0.38 -19.60 -0.17
N THR A 20 -0.70 -19.28 -0.90
CA THR A 20 -0.91 -19.71 -2.29
C THR A 20 -0.26 -18.74 -3.28
N LYS A 21 -0.26 -17.44 -2.95
CA LYS A 21 0.36 -16.40 -3.77
C LYS A 21 0.94 -15.29 -2.89
N ALA A 22 2.08 -14.75 -3.29
CA ALA A 22 2.60 -13.49 -2.75
C ALA A 22 2.12 -12.34 -3.65
N ILE A 23 1.25 -11.48 -3.12
CA ILE A 23 0.73 -10.31 -3.86
C ILE A 23 1.80 -9.22 -3.91
N PHE A 24 2.49 -9.01 -2.80
CA PHE A 24 3.58 -8.06 -2.71
C PHE A 24 4.59 -8.52 -1.67
N GLU A 25 5.85 -8.72 -2.08
CA GLU A 25 6.95 -9.01 -1.15
C GLU A 25 7.78 -7.75 -0.95
N ALA A 26 7.80 -7.26 0.29
CA ALA A 26 8.59 -6.11 0.63
C ALA A 26 10.09 -6.45 0.58
N PRO A 27 10.95 -5.51 0.17
CA PRO A 27 12.40 -5.70 0.28
C PRO A 27 12.81 -6.03 1.71
N LYS A 28 13.79 -6.93 1.85
CA LYS A 28 14.35 -7.29 3.16
C LYS A 28 14.81 -6.04 3.91
N PHE A 29 14.54 -6.00 5.21
CA PHE A 29 14.85 -4.87 6.10
C PHE A 29 14.14 -3.54 5.80
N SER A 30 13.14 -3.53 4.90
CA SER A 30 12.29 -2.35 4.71
C SER A 30 11.15 -2.33 5.75
N ALA A 31 10.68 -1.15 6.16
CA ALA A 31 9.49 -1.00 7.01
C ALA A 31 8.16 -1.12 6.24
N VAL A 32 8.19 -1.74 5.05
CA VAL A 32 7.02 -1.87 4.17
C VAL A 32 6.36 -3.22 4.44
N PRO A 33 5.03 -3.30 4.51
CA PRO A 33 4.34 -4.58 4.70
C PRO A 33 4.48 -5.47 3.46
N SER A 34 4.58 -6.78 3.67
CA SER A 34 4.35 -7.79 2.64
C SER A 34 2.91 -8.28 2.68
N ILE A 35 2.35 -8.63 1.52
CA ILE A 35 0.98 -9.10 1.37
C ILE A 35 0.97 -10.49 0.73
N TYR A 36 0.30 -11.41 1.39
CA TYR A 36 0.14 -12.80 0.95
C TYR A 36 -1.33 -13.16 0.83
N GLN A 37 -1.61 -14.15 0.01
CA GLN A 37 -2.93 -14.65 -0.30
C GLN A 37 -3.01 -16.15 0.04
N ASP A 38 -4.14 -16.55 0.61
CA ASP A 38 -4.60 -17.92 0.76
C ASP A 38 -5.93 -18.07 0.03
N GLU A 39 -5.86 -18.55 -1.21
CA GLU A 39 -7.03 -18.77 -2.05
C GLU A 39 -7.96 -19.87 -1.51
N THR A 40 -7.42 -20.83 -0.75
CA THR A 40 -8.19 -21.98 -0.25
C THR A 40 -9.22 -21.53 0.78
N HIS A 41 -8.80 -20.62 1.67
CA HIS A 41 -9.63 -20.12 2.76
C HIS A 41 -10.22 -18.73 2.48
N GLN A 42 -9.98 -18.17 1.28
CA GLN A 42 -10.33 -16.79 0.92
C GLN A 42 -9.82 -15.75 1.94
N GLN A 43 -8.57 -15.94 2.35
CA GLN A 43 -7.90 -15.10 3.32
C GLN A 43 -6.69 -14.42 2.71
N TRP A 44 -6.31 -13.28 3.28
CA TRP A 44 -5.09 -12.58 2.94
C TRP A 44 -4.37 -12.16 4.21
N ALA A 45 -3.06 -11.98 4.12
CA ALA A 45 -2.25 -11.67 5.27
C ALA A 45 -1.34 -10.46 5.02
N VAL A 46 -1.22 -9.63 6.05
CA VAL A 46 -0.29 -8.49 6.11
C VAL A 46 0.84 -8.84 7.07
N SER A 47 2.07 -8.82 6.59
CA SER A 47 3.25 -9.06 7.40
C SER A 47 4.16 -7.84 7.43
N LEU A 48 4.31 -7.26 8.62
CA LEU A 48 5.29 -6.22 8.91
C LEU A 48 6.50 -6.84 9.63
N PRO A 49 7.73 -6.43 9.28
CA PRO A 49 8.92 -6.93 9.99
C PRO A 49 8.85 -6.65 11.49
N GLY A 50 9.16 -7.67 12.29
CA GLY A 50 9.14 -7.57 13.75
C GLY A 50 7.76 -7.64 14.38
N MET A 51 6.68 -7.64 13.59
CA MET A 51 5.31 -7.80 14.08
C MET A 51 4.77 -9.20 13.79
N GLU A 52 3.73 -9.58 14.52
CA GLU A 52 2.95 -10.77 14.19
C GLU A 52 2.11 -10.51 12.93
N PRO A 53 2.11 -11.43 11.93
CA PRO A 53 1.28 -11.25 10.75
C PRO A 53 -0.21 -11.20 11.13
N ALA A 54 -0.91 -10.24 10.54
CA ALA A 54 -2.36 -10.12 10.63
C ALA A 54 -3.00 -10.87 9.45
N ILE A 55 -4.06 -11.64 9.73
CA ILE A 55 -4.80 -12.41 8.74
C ILE A 55 -6.21 -11.82 8.69
N HIS A 56 -6.72 -11.65 7.48
CA HIS A 56 -7.99 -11.00 7.18
C HIS A 56 -8.75 -11.83 6.14
N GLU A 57 -10.07 -11.67 6.09
CA GLU A 57 -10.88 -12.27 5.03
C GLU A 57 -10.87 -11.36 3.79
N TYR A 58 -11.06 -11.94 2.60
CA TYR A 58 -11.27 -11.14 1.39
C TYR A 58 -12.45 -10.19 1.52
N ALA A 59 -13.48 -10.59 2.26
CA ALA A 59 -14.67 -9.79 2.52
C ALA A 59 -14.40 -8.49 3.30
N ASP A 60 -13.24 -8.38 3.95
CA ASP A 60 -12.84 -7.17 4.65
C ASP A 60 -12.29 -6.10 3.70
N ILE A 61 -11.94 -6.45 2.46
CA ILE A 61 -11.40 -5.51 1.48
C ILE A 61 -12.54 -4.60 0.99
N LEU A 62 -12.38 -3.29 1.16
CA LEU A 62 -13.34 -2.30 0.69
C LEU A 62 -12.90 -1.70 -0.66
N ASP A 63 -11.65 -1.26 -0.75
CA ASP A 63 -11.12 -0.57 -1.94
C ASP A 63 -9.59 -0.67 -2.02
N CYS A 64 -9.03 -0.53 -3.22
CA CYS A 64 -7.59 -0.38 -3.44
C CYS A 64 -7.33 0.64 -4.54
N LYS A 65 -6.47 1.62 -4.26
CA LYS A 65 -6.10 2.66 -5.23
C LYS A 65 -4.61 2.96 -5.20
N VAL A 66 -4.04 3.27 -6.36
CA VAL A 66 -2.71 3.86 -6.47
C VAL A 66 -2.84 5.37 -6.40
N ILE A 67 -2.28 5.97 -5.35
CA ILE A 67 -2.23 7.42 -5.15
C ILE A 67 -0.82 7.91 -5.43
N GLU A 68 -0.71 8.89 -6.31
CA GLU A 68 0.54 9.60 -6.58
C GLU A 68 0.44 11.03 -6.09
N ASN A 69 1.59 11.59 -5.69
CA ASN A 69 1.75 13.01 -5.36
C ASN A 69 0.58 13.52 -4.50
N GLU A 70 0.58 13.18 -3.21
CA GLU A 70 -0.43 13.72 -2.27
C GLU A 70 -0.63 15.20 -2.55
N SER A 71 -1.90 15.59 -2.76
CA SER A 71 -2.29 16.93 -3.14
C SER A 71 -2.05 17.89 -1.97
N ILE A 72 -0.79 18.25 -1.73
CA ILE A 72 -0.48 19.50 -1.06
C ILE A 72 -0.72 20.55 -2.13
N ASP A 73 -1.94 21.07 -2.14
CA ASP A 73 -2.31 22.18 -2.98
C ASP A 73 -1.63 23.45 -2.44
N VAL A 74 -0.35 23.63 -2.76
CA VAL A 74 0.45 24.82 -2.40
C VAL A 74 -0.08 26.08 -3.11
N ASN A 75 -1.07 25.94 -4.00
CA ASN A 75 -1.65 27.04 -4.78
C ASN A 75 -2.99 27.57 -4.22
N LYS A 76 -3.44 27.12 -3.04
CA LYS A 76 -4.55 27.78 -2.34
C LYS A 76 -4.09 29.13 -1.75
N ASP A 77 -4.01 30.19 -2.56
CA ASP A 77 -3.83 31.61 -2.14
C ASP A 77 -3.07 31.80 -0.82
N MET A 78 -1.95 31.09 -0.65
CA MET A 78 -1.24 31.06 0.63
C MET A 78 -0.47 32.36 0.74
N SER A 79 -0.63 33.08 1.85
CA SER A 79 0.19 34.27 2.07
C SER A 79 1.67 33.86 2.17
N ARG A 80 2.60 34.81 1.94
CA ARG A 80 4.04 34.56 2.10
C ARG A 80 4.40 34.01 3.49
N LYS A 81 3.60 34.33 4.51
CA LYS A 81 3.76 33.83 5.88
C LYS A 81 3.35 32.37 5.99
N ASP A 82 2.22 32.00 5.42
CA ASP A 82 1.72 30.60 5.42
C ASP A 82 2.66 29.67 4.63
N LEU A 83 3.22 30.17 3.52
CA LEU A 83 4.24 29.45 2.77
C LEU A 83 5.51 29.25 3.60
N PHE A 84 5.95 30.28 4.32
CA PHE A 84 7.14 30.19 5.17
C PHE A 84 6.91 29.22 6.34
N GLU A 85 5.75 29.27 6.98
CA GLU A 85 5.38 28.35 8.06
C GLU A 85 5.27 26.89 7.56
N SER A 86 4.67 26.67 6.38
CA SER A 86 4.62 25.32 5.79
C SER A 86 6.00 24.77 5.40
N VAL A 87 6.91 25.62 4.90
CA VAL A 87 8.30 25.25 4.62
C VAL A 87 9.05 24.91 5.92
N LEU A 88 8.82 25.64 7.00
CA LEU A 88 9.43 25.33 8.31
C LEU A 88 8.89 24.02 8.89
N MET A 89 7.58 23.77 8.76
CA MET A 89 6.93 22.59 9.32
C MET A 89 7.27 21.31 8.55
N ASN A 90 7.36 21.38 7.21
CA ASN A 90 7.71 20.22 6.39
C ASN A 90 8.38 20.62 5.06
N PRO A 91 9.67 20.99 5.08
CA PRO A 91 10.37 21.49 3.89
C PRO A 91 10.46 20.45 2.77
N ALA A 92 10.55 19.16 3.13
CA ALA A 92 10.57 18.07 2.18
C ALA A 92 9.24 17.91 1.43
N ALA A 93 8.11 18.11 2.11
CA ALA A 93 6.80 18.05 1.47
C ALA A 93 6.57 19.21 0.49
N VAL A 94 6.98 20.43 0.86
CA VAL A 94 6.91 21.60 -0.04
C VAL A 94 7.82 21.42 -1.25
N SER A 95 9.04 20.90 -1.05
CA SER A 95 9.96 20.59 -2.16
C SER A 95 9.36 19.57 -3.13
N ARG A 96 8.71 18.50 -2.62
CA ARG A 96 8.03 17.50 -3.44
C ARG A 96 6.84 18.08 -4.21
N ALA A 97 6.06 18.96 -3.59
CA ALA A 97 4.93 19.60 -4.26
C ALA A 97 5.40 20.53 -5.40
N ASN A 98 6.48 21.29 -5.17
CA ASN A 98 7.10 22.12 -6.22
C ASN A 98 7.69 21.28 -7.36
N ALA A 99 8.39 20.18 -7.07
CA ALA A 99 8.92 19.28 -8.09
C ALA A 99 7.80 18.56 -8.88
N GLY A 100 6.61 18.41 -8.29
CA GLY A 100 5.44 17.84 -8.93
C GLY A 100 4.60 18.82 -9.79
N LYS A 101 4.85 20.14 -9.70
CA LYS A 101 3.98 21.19 -10.31
C LYS A 101 3.80 21.03 -11.82
N ASP A 102 4.84 20.66 -12.55
CA ASP A 102 4.78 20.50 -14.01
C ASP A 102 4.28 19.11 -14.44
N GLY A 103 3.84 18.28 -13.48
CA GLY A 103 3.45 16.89 -13.73
C GLY A 103 4.59 15.97 -14.18
N LYS A 104 5.79 16.50 -14.46
CA LYS A 104 6.95 15.78 -15.00
C LYS A 104 7.49 14.70 -14.05
N TYR A 105 7.38 14.92 -12.75
CA TYR A 105 7.89 14.03 -11.72
C TYR A 105 6.76 13.39 -10.89
N CYS A 106 6.96 12.12 -10.55
CA CYS A 106 6.27 11.45 -9.46
C CYS A 106 7.14 11.61 -8.21
N THR A 107 6.66 12.34 -7.21
CA THR A 107 7.37 12.66 -5.98
C THR A 107 6.91 11.78 -4.82
N SER A 108 5.72 11.17 -4.93
CA SER A 108 5.31 10.02 -4.14
C SER A 108 4.38 9.10 -4.94
N MET A 109 4.37 7.82 -4.56
CA MET A 109 3.45 6.80 -5.07
C MET A 109 3.20 5.80 -3.96
N ASN A 110 1.93 5.56 -3.66
CA ASN A 110 1.51 4.63 -2.64
C ASN A 110 0.34 3.78 -3.16
N VAL A 111 0.33 2.51 -2.81
CA VAL A 111 -0.87 1.68 -2.90
C VAL A 111 -1.64 1.86 -1.59
N MET A 112 -2.86 2.38 -1.68
CA MET A 112 -3.77 2.61 -0.56
C MET A 112 -4.83 1.52 -0.57
N LEU A 113 -4.79 0.65 0.42
CA LEU A 113 -5.75 -0.41 0.64
C LEU A 113 -6.71 -0.01 1.77
N THR A 114 -8.00 0.09 1.47
CA THR A 114 -9.03 0.35 2.47
C THR A 114 -9.67 -0.97 2.88
N VAL A 115 -9.66 -1.23 4.18
CA VAL A 115 -10.11 -2.49 4.77
C VAL A 115 -11.11 -2.19 5.87
N LYS A 116 -12.10 -3.05 6.07
CA LYS A 116 -13.04 -2.96 7.16
C LYS A 116 -12.33 -3.20 8.50
N GLY A 117 -12.44 -2.24 9.41
CA GLY A 117 -11.96 -2.32 10.77
C GLY A 117 -12.93 -3.04 11.70
N ILE A 118 -12.46 -3.33 12.91
CA ILE A 118 -13.18 -4.09 13.94
C ILE A 118 -14.44 -3.34 14.42
N ASP A 119 -14.41 -2.01 14.41
CA ASP A 119 -15.55 -1.14 14.74
C ASP A 119 -16.49 -0.87 13.56
N GLY A 120 -16.27 -1.57 12.43
CA GLY A 120 -17.00 -1.37 11.19
C GLY A 120 -16.55 -0.14 10.39
N LYS A 121 -15.61 0.67 10.90
CA LYS A 121 -15.03 1.79 10.14
C LYS A 121 -13.90 1.30 9.25
N GLY A 122 -13.77 1.87 8.06
CA GLY A 122 -12.64 1.57 7.18
C GLY A 122 -11.32 2.07 7.76
N PHE A 123 -10.28 1.24 7.77
CA PHE A 123 -8.89 1.66 7.99
C PHE A 123 -8.12 1.60 6.68
N VAL A 124 -7.14 2.49 6.53
CA VAL A 124 -6.30 2.55 5.32
C VAL A 124 -4.91 2.03 5.63
N LEU A 125 -4.50 1.00 4.90
CA LEU A 125 -3.14 0.49 4.88
C LEU A 125 -2.41 1.05 3.66
N GLY A 126 -1.27 1.71 3.90
CA GLY A 126 -0.42 2.25 2.86
C GLY A 126 0.81 1.41 2.56
N ILE A 127 1.01 1.07 1.28
CA ILE A 127 2.27 0.49 0.78
C ILE A 127 3.02 1.59 0.01
N PRO A 128 4.05 2.21 0.61
CA PRO A 128 4.80 3.28 -0.03
C PRO A 128 5.83 2.72 -1.01
N LEU A 129 5.64 3.00 -2.30
CA LEU A 129 6.49 2.53 -3.39
C LEU A 129 7.50 3.59 -3.85
N VAL A 130 7.09 4.85 -3.91
CA VAL A 130 7.95 5.98 -4.26
C VAL A 130 7.93 7.00 -3.12
N ARG A 131 9.11 7.32 -2.59
CA ARG A 131 9.31 8.33 -1.51
C ARG A 131 10.23 9.49 -1.93
N ARG A 132 10.80 9.41 -3.13
CA ARG A 132 11.73 10.37 -3.74
C ARG A 132 11.26 10.66 -5.15
N GLU A 133 11.67 11.80 -5.69
CA GLU A 133 11.32 12.19 -7.05
C GLU A 133 11.85 11.21 -8.10
N ILE A 134 10.96 10.83 -9.02
CA ILE A 134 11.27 9.99 -10.18
C ILE A 134 10.63 10.63 -11.42
N LEU A 135 11.39 10.74 -12.50
CA LEU A 135 10.90 11.23 -13.78
C LEU A 135 9.84 10.26 -14.34
N ARG A 136 8.65 10.75 -14.69
CA ARG A 136 7.57 9.91 -15.25
C ARG A 136 7.94 9.25 -16.59
N ALA A 137 8.78 9.91 -17.38
CA ALA A 137 9.28 9.34 -18.63
C ALA A 137 10.25 8.16 -18.40
N SER A 138 10.80 7.99 -17.20
CA SER A 138 11.78 6.94 -16.90
C SER A 138 11.15 5.55 -16.93
N ARG A 139 11.95 4.55 -17.33
CA ARG A 139 11.57 3.14 -17.25
C ARG A 139 11.26 2.71 -15.82
N MET A 140 11.99 3.26 -14.84
CA MET A 140 11.78 2.97 -13.43
C MET A 140 10.37 3.38 -12.98
N TYR A 141 9.91 4.58 -13.33
CA TYR A 141 8.54 5.01 -13.03
C TYR A 141 7.50 4.07 -13.62
N LYS A 142 7.65 3.69 -14.91
CA LYS A 142 6.71 2.79 -15.59
C LYS A 142 6.63 1.43 -14.90
N LEU A 143 7.78 0.85 -14.53
CA LEU A 143 7.83 -0.43 -13.80
C LEU A 143 7.17 -0.35 -12.42
N LEU A 144 7.44 0.72 -11.66
CA LEU A 144 6.85 0.91 -10.34
C LEU A 144 5.34 1.15 -10.44
N ARG A 145 4.89 1.91 -11.44
CA ARG A 145 3.47 2.16 -11.70
C ARG A 145 2.75 0.86 -12.07
N GLU A 146 3.29 0.10 -13.01
CA GLU A 146 2.74 -1.19 -13.42
C GLU A 146 2.68 -2.18 -12.24
N GLY A 147 3.75 -2.23 -11.42
CA GLY A 147 3.76 -3.01 -10.19
C GLY A 147 2.67 -2.58 -9.20
N ALA A 148 2.48 -1.27 -9.00
CA ALA A 148 1.44 -0.74 -8.14
C ALA A 148 0.03 -1.10 -8.63
N ASP A 149 -0.21 -0.95 -9.94
CA ASP A 149 -1.48 -1.28 -10.57
C ASP A 149 -1.77 -2.79 -10.49
N ASN A 150 -0.76 -3.65 -10.67
CA ASN A 150 -0.89 -5.10 -10.52
C ASN A 150 -1.23 -5.51 -9.09
N VAL A 151 -0.56 -4.91 -8.09
CA VAL A 151 -0.88 -5.15 -6.67
C VAL A 151 -2.33 -4.78 -6.38
N CYS A 152 -2.79 -3.60 -6.80
CA CYS A 152 -4.19 -3.24 -6.58
C CYS A 152 -5.18 -4.13 -7.34
N LYS A 153 -4.86 -4.49 -8.59
CA LYS A 153 -5.70 -5.39 -9.38
C LYS A 153 -5.88 -6.73 -8.69
N ASP A 154 -4.80 -7.32 -8.18
CA ASP A 154 -4.85 -8.58 -7.44
C ASP A 154 -5.68 -8.45 -6.16
N ILE A 155 -5.52 -7.35 -5.42
CA ILE A 155 -6.31 -7.07 -4.20
C ILE A 155 -7.80 -6.93 -4.51
N LEU A 156 -8.16 -6.18 -5.55
CA LEU A 156 -9.55 -6.03 -5.97
C LEU A 156 -10.14 -7.35 -6.48
N ALA A 157 -9.34 -8.18 -7.14
CA ALA A 157 -9.77 -9.51 -7.55
C ALA A 157 -10.10 -10.40 -6.35
N MET A 158 -9.35 -10.32 -5.25
CA MET A 158 -9.68 -11.01 -3.99
C MET A 158 -11.06 -10.59 -3.46
N ARG A 159 -11.32 -9.28 -3.39
CA ARG A 159 -12.64 -8.74 -2.98
C ARG A 159 -13.76 -9.27 -3.89
N ASP A 160 -13.58 -9.14 -5.20
CA ASP A 160 -14.61 -9.53 -6.18
C ASP A 160 -14.91 -11.05 -6.13
N GLN A 161 -13.94 -11.89 -5.73
CA GLN A 161 -14.17 -13.31 -5.49
C GLN A 161 -15.09 -13.56 -4.27
N ALA A 162 -14.90 -12.81 -3.18
CA ALA A 162 -15.76 -12.91 -2.01
C ALA A 162 -17.23 -12.51 -2.32
N ASP A 163 -17.41 -11.49 -3.15
CA ASP A 163 -18.76 -11.03 -3.55
C ASP A 163 -19.49 -12.03 -4.46
N LYS A 164 -18.75 -12.75 -5.33
CA LYS A 164 -19.31 -13.83 -6.14
C LYS A 164 -19.74 -15.04 -5.29
N GLY A 165 -18.98 -15.37 -4.25
CA GLY A 165 -19.36 -16.42 -3.30
C GLY A 165 -20.67 -16.14 -2.55
N ARG A 166 -20.99 -14.85 -2.31
CA ARG A 166 -22.23 -14.42 -1.64
C ARG A 166 -23.46 -14.41 -2.53
N SER A 167 -23.29 -14.21 -3.84
CA SER A 167 -24.41 -14.10 -4.80
C SER A 167 -24.89 -15.45 -5.38
N GLY A 168 -24.07 -16.51 -5.31
CA GLY A 168 -24.42 -17.85 -5.78
C GLY A 168 -25.13 -18.75 -4.76
N GLY A 169 -25.41 -18.26 -3.55
CA GLY A 169 -26.02 -19.03 -2.45
C GLY A 169 -27.51 -18.75 -2.20
N ARG A 170 -28.24 -18.23 -3.20
CA ARG A 170 -29.70 -18.03 -3.13
C ARG A 170 -30.44 -19.02 -4.01
#